data_AF-A0A2M7G224-F1
#
_entry.id   AF-A0A2M7G224-F1
#
_cell.length_a   1.000
_cell.length_b   1.000
_cell.length_c   1.000
_cell.angle_alpha   90.00
_cell.angle_beta   90.00
_cell.angle_gamma   90.00
#
_symmetry.space_group_name_H-M   'P 1'
#
loop_
_entity.id
_entity.type
_entity.pdbx_description
1 polymer ?
#
loop_
_entity_poly.entity_id
_entity_poly.type
_entity_poly.pdbx_seq_one_letter_code
_entity_poly.pdbx_strand_id
1 'polypeptide(L)'
;MRNTSKTIASFAFKRGCLSVFILVLLSLFFPAQAQSGLPSPNPHSPLTDLSGTLSPEYLSAMSARLERYPFEVRALYLAKTQNLQLAFYAEKLFKAWKMPPKSMLMVVALDRRKIGLHLGSELRNELRQVPPSEMPMGLKKNEQSSASQPQTTASAEPSENEHLDRLPEVIEEISQSLQKQNKQAQQEPPQSAASRSENLLESNINESKPLKRQENFSPRQLLPVYIFLGILLFTGLFFLGFRLWQKRQAQEALIDKFSLEGQAAFNEIEMLYAKFDGLLPNFHKYQGDTREKLKLFLQEVSALQNQYDDIFDNYEEEVKALAHQQEQADAIDFFLSLEKGLEKGQKLFQQAQTILKNLTDLNRNNQNQLESLQTQKHKFSQELHELRKLHPQLKLTKLSPVFQRHHEQLQEYESLNSKDPMRVEKQIQEWLKELRKLEREIQSLPHLWLQFHQDLRQRIEGLKQRAAQKKLTPAQTRQLEEVQQLHKNILQAIENGDMERMNHLNESFTHRLQGLESEI
;
A
#
# COMPACT_ATOMS: atom_id res chain seq x y z
N MET A 1 3.87 96.51 29.97
CA MET A 1 4.24 95.77 28.75
C MET A 1 5.05 94.54 29.12
N ARG A 2 4.48 93.32 29.03
CA ARG A 2 5.21 92.04 28.94
C ARG A 2 4.24 90.91 28.56
N ASN A 3 4.79 89.97 27.79
CA ASN A 3 4.14 88.95 26.96
C ASN A 3 3.52 87.78 27.73
N THR A 4 2.28 87.41 27.41
CA THR A 4 1.68 86.09 27.72
C THR A 4 0.66 85.69 26.65
N SER A 5 1.10 85.32 25.44
CA SER A 5 0.17 84.78 24.42
C SER A 5 0.84 83.80 23.43
N LYS A 6 1.63 82.84 23.92
CA LYS A 6 2.27 81.82 23.06
C LYS A 6 2.27 80.37 23.58
N THR A 7 1.36 79.99 24.50
CA THR A 7 1.39 78.64 25.11
C THR A 7 0.14 77.78 24.94
N ILE A 8 -0.85 78.20 24.14
CA ILE A 8 -2.09 77.40 23.96
C ILE A 8 -2.13 76.70 22.58
N ALA A 9 -1.41 77.19 21.57
CA ALA A 9 -1.42 76.60 20.21
C ALA A 9 -0.58 75.31 20.06
N SER A 10 0.28 74.97 21.03
CA SER A 10 1.18 73.81 20.97
C SER A 10 0.53 72.48 21.38
N PHE A 11 -0.57 72.53 22.13
CA PHE A 11 -1.22 71.32 22.66
C PHE A 11 -2.25 70.69 21.71
N ALA A 12 -2.85 71.46 20.82
CA ALA A 12 -3.82 70.96 19.85
C ALA A 12 -3.15 70.16 18.70
N PHE A 13 -1.95 70.58 18.27
CA PHE A 13 -1.25 69.93 17.15
C PHE A 13 -0.68 68.55 17.53
N LYS A 14 -0.26 68.36 18.79
CA LYS A 14 0.27 67.07 19.27
C LYS A 14 -0.79 65.97 19.44
N ARG A 15 -2.04 66.34 19.71
CA ARG A 15 -3.15 65.36 19.83
C ARG A 15 -3.66 64.88 18.47
N GLY A 16 -3.64 65.73 17.45
CA GLY A 16 -4.00 65.35 16.08
C GLY A 16 -2.96 64.45 15.41
N CYS A 17 -1.66 64.70 15.61
CA CYS A 17 -0.62 63.81 15.06
C CYS A 17 -0.61 62.43 15.73
N LEU A 18 -0.88 62.35 17.03
CA LEU A 18 -0.89 61.06 17.74
C LEU A 18 -2.06 60.18 17.27
N SER A 19 -3.24 60.75 17.04
CA SER A 19 -4.40 59.97 16.56
C SER A 19 -4.20 59.45 15.13
N VAL A 20 -3.62 60.26 14.24
CA VAL A 20 -3.29 59.83 12.87
C VAL A 20 -2.19 58.77 12.88
N PHE A 21 -1.17 58.91 13.74
CA PHE A 21 -0.10 57.91 13.86
C PHE A 21 -0.62 56.57 14.40
N ILE A 22 -1.51 56.58 15.39
CA ILE A 22 -2.15 55.35 15.91
C ILE A 22 -3.05 54.69 14.86
N LEU A 23 -3.80 55.48 14.07
CA LEU A 23 -4.64 54.95 12.98
C LEU A 23 -3.81 54.30 11.86
N VAL A 24 -2.68 54.91 11.50
CA VAL A 24 -1.74 54.35 10.52
C VAL A 24 -1.05 53.11 11.09
N LEU A 25 -0.64 53.13 12.37
CA LEU A 25 -0.05 51.95 13.01
C LEU A 25 -1.05 50.78 13.09
N LEU A 26 -2.32 51.04 13.45
CA LEU A 26 -3.37 50.03 13.46
C LEU A 26 -3.62 49.43 12.07
N SER A 27 -3.56 50.25 11.01
CA SER A 27 -3.74 49.75 9.64
C SER A 27 -2.60 48.84 9.15
N LEU A 28 -1.41 48.93 9.76
CA LEU A 28 -0.27 48.07 9.46
C LEU A 28 -0.28 46.73 10.23
N PHE A 29 -1.12 46.60 11.26
CA PHE A 29 -1.28 45.37 12.04
C PHE A 29 -2.43 44.47 11.58
N PHE A 30 -3.21 44.89 10.58
CA PHE A 30 -4.09 43.97 9.87
C PHE A 30 -3.29 43.36 8.71
N PRO A 31 -2.77 42.12 8.84
CA PRO A 31 -2.34 41.41 7.64
C PRO A 31 -3.58 41.38 6.74
N ALA A 32 -3.44 41.89 5.51
CA ALA A 32 -4.38 41.61 4.46
C ALA A 32 -4.40 40.07 4.34
N GLN A 33 -5.35 39.43 5.02
CA GLN A 33 -5.60 38.02 4.84
C GLN A 33 -6.08 37.91 3.40
N ALA A 34 -5.16 37.57 2.50
CA ALA A 34 -5.50 36.89 1.27
C ALA A 34 -6.10 35.55 1.70
N GLN A 35 -7.37 35.60 2.12
CA GLN A 35 -8.20 34.42 2.22
C GLN A 35 -8.28 33.90 0.80
N SER A 36 -7.47 32.88 0.52
CA SER A 36 -7.68 31.97 -0.60
C SER A 36 -8.97 31.21 -0.33
N GLY A 37 -10.09 31.92 -0.37
CA GLY A 37 -11.41 31.35 -0.28
C GLY A 37 -11.54 30.28 -1.36
N LEU A 38 -12.24 29.20 -1.04
CA LEU A 38 -12.63 28.23 -2.04
C LEU A 38 -13.34 28.97 -3.18
N PRO A 39 -13.04 28.65 -4.44
CA PRO A 39 -13.69 29.30 -5.57
C PRO A 39 -15.20 29.14 -5.47
N SER A 40 -15.96 30.17 -5.82
CA SER A 40 -17.41 30.06 -5.92
C SER A 40 -17.80 29.38 -7.25
N PRO A 41 -18.89 28.60 -7.27
CA PRO A 41 -19.35 27.97 -8.49
C PRO A 41 -19.86 29.05 -9.47
N ASN A 42 -19.65 28.83 -10.77
CA ASN A 42 -20.29 29.65 -11.79
C ASN A 42 -21.83 29.46 -11.71
N PRO A 43 -22.63 30.52 -11.49
CA PRO A 43 -24.09 30.38 -11.39
C PRO A 43 -24.76 30.11 -12.74
N HIS A 44 -24.08 30.39 -13.87
CA HIS A 44 -24.64 30.30 -15.21
C HIS A 44 -24.12 29.11 -16.02
N SER A 45 -23.21 28.32 -15.45
CA SER A 45 -22.61 27.19 -16.15
C SER A 45 -22.30 26.04 -15.18
N PRO A 46 -22.51 24.78 -15.59
CA PRO A 46 -22.01 23.61 -14.86
C PRO A 46 -20.47 23.56 -14.83
N LEU A 47 -19.79 24.37 -15.65
CA LEU A 47 -18.34 24.44 -15.73
C LEU A 47 -17.79 25.69 -15.07
N THR A 48 -16.76 25.50 -14.25
CA THR A 48 -15.93 26.57 -13.71
C THR A 48 -14.49 26.35 -14.19
N ASP A 49 -14.00 27.25 -15.05
CA ASP A 49 -12.60 27.20 -15.52
C ASP A 49 -11.76 28.22 -14.73
N LEU A 50 -10.89 27.72 -13.86
CA LEU A 50 -9.89 28.53 -13.17
C LEU A 50 -8.50 28.41 -13.80
N SER A 51 -8.33 27.55 -14.81
CA SER A 51 -7.08 27.47 -15.54
C SER A 51 -6.95 28.64 -16.51
N GLY A 52 -8.07 29.08 -17.11
CA GLY A 52 -8.09 30.10 -18.15
C GLY A 52 -7.40 29.65 -19.44
N THR A 53 -7.14 28.35 -19.58
CA THR A 53 -6.43 27.76 -20.73
C THR A 53 -7.38 27.07 -21.70
N LEU A 54 -8.65 26.88 -21.34
CA LEU A 54 -9.61 26.16 -22.16
C LEU A 54 -10.30 27.11 -23.14
N SER A 55 -10.56 26.64 -24.36
CA SER A 55 -11.24 27.47 -25.37
C SER A 55 -12.73 27.64 -25.02
N PRO A 56 -13.35 28.79 -25.35
CA PRO A 56 -14.78 29.00 -25.15
C PRO A 56 -15.66 27.97 -25.87
N GLU A 57 -15.21 27.52 -27.05
CA GLU A 57 -15.88 26.48 -27.85
C GLU A 57 -15.91 25.15 -27.10
N TYR A 58 -14.78 24.72 -26.53
CA TYR A 58 -14.70 23.50 -25.73
C TYR A 58 -15.59 23.58 -24.48
N LEU A 59 -15.54 24.71 -23.76
CA LEU A 59 -16.39 24.92 -22.57
C LEU A 59 -17.88 24.88 -22.94
N SER A 60 -18.29 25.50 -24.05
CA SER A 60 -19.67 25.46 -24.51
C SER A 60 -20.12 24.03 -24.89
N ALA A 61 -19.29 23.29 -25.60
CA ALA A 61 -19.57 21.92 -26.01
C ALA A 61 -19.65 20.97 -24.82
N MET A 62 -18.76 21.11 -23.84
CA MET A 62 -18.75 20.30 -22.63
C MET A 62 -19.94 20.65 -21.71
N SER A 63 -20.30 21.93 -21.57
CA SER A 63 -21.48 22.35 -20.81
C SER A 63 -22.75 21.67 -21.35
N ALA A 64 -22.94 21.72 -22.67
CA ALA A 64 -24.06 21.08 -23.35
C ALA A 64 -24.06 19.54 -23.26
N ARG A 65 -22.91 18.92 -22.93
CA ARG A 65 -22.81 17.47 -22.65
C ARG A 65 -23.21 17.17 -21.21
N LEU A 66 -22.69 17.93 -20.25
CA LEU A 66 -22.99 17.73 -18.82
C LEU A 66 -24.47 17.94 -18.48
N GLU A 67 -25.15 18.85 -19.18
CA GLU A 67 -26.58 19.11 -18.98
C GLU A 67 -27.50 17.95 -19.42
N ARG A 68 -26.97 16.95 -20.15
CA ARG A 68 -27.77 15.81 -20.63
C ARG A 68 -27.99 14.72 -19.58
N TYR A 69 -27.23 14.74 -18.48
CA TYR A 69 -27.35 13.72 -17.44
C TYR A 69 -28.56 13.97 -16.54
N PRO A 70 -29.20 12.90 -16.01
CA PRO A 70 -30.43 13.02 -15.21
C PRO A 70 -30.19 13.52 -13.78
N PHE A 71 -28.98 13.97 -13.45
CA PHE A 71 -28.57 14.51 -12.17
C PHE A 71 -27.57 15.65 -12.41
N GLU A 72 -27.41 16.54 -11.44
CA GLU A 72 -26.54 17.71 -11.60
C GLU A 72 -25.06 17.29 -11.63
N VAL A 73 -24.35 17.64 -12.71
CA VAL A 73 -22.91 17.41 -12.86
C VAL A 73 -22.21 18.74 -13.01
N ARG A 74 -21.25 19.01 -12.12
CA ARG A 74 -20.37 20.18 -12.21
C ARG A 74 -18.92 19.77 -12.39
N ALA A 75 -18.16 20.57 -13.12
CA ALA A 75 -16.73 20.37 -13.28
C ALA A 75 -15.94 21.66 -13.02
N LEU A 76 -14.81 21.51 -12.32
CA LEU A 76 -13.85 22.55 -12.02
C LEU A 76 -12.51 22.22 -12.68
N TYR A 77 -12.00 23.12 -13.53
CA TYR A 77 -10.69 22.97 -14.17
C TYR A 77 -9.63 23.80 -13.46
N LEU A 78 -8.49 23.18 -13.15
CA LEU A 78 -7.37 23.80 -12.44
C LEU A 78 -6.08 23.71 -13.29
N ALA A 79 -5.38 24.84 -13.44
CA ALA A 79 -4.10 24.88 -14.16
C ALA A 79 -2.94 24.23 -13.39
N LYS A 80 -2.90 24.41 -12.06
CA LYS A 80 -1.78 23.99 -11.21
C LYS A 80 -2.32 23.38 -9.92
N THR A 81 -1.96 22.13 -9.67
CA THR A 81 -2.49 21.34 -8.53
C THR A 81 -1.37 20.64 -7.76
N GLN A 82 -0.16 21.20 -7.79
CA GLN A 82 0.99 20.67 -7.07
C GLN A 82 0.62 20.45 -5.59
N ASN A 83 0.71 19.19 -5.15
CA ASN A 83 0.39 18.72 -3.79
C ASN A 83 -1.10 18.74 -3.38
N LEU A 84 -2.03 18.99 -4.31
CA LEU A 84 -3.47 18.89 -4.03
C LEU A 84 -3.98 17.45 -4.23
N GLN A 85 -4.70 16.89 -3.26
CA GLN A 85 -5.48 15.66 -3.45
C GLN A 85 -6.84 16.02 -4.06
N LEU A 86 -7.09 15.56 -5.29
CA LEU A 86 -8.20 16.07 -6.09
C LEU A 86 -9.56 15.56 -5.59
N ALA A 87 -9.62 14.31 -5.12
CA ALA A 87 -10.85 13.72 -4.60
C ALA A 87 -11.33 14.44 -3.32
N PHE A 88 -10.41 14.72 -2.41
CA PHE A 88 -10.70 15.46 -1.18
C PHE A 88 -11.01 16.94 -1.45
N TYR A 89 -10.29 17.56 -2.40
CA TYR A 89 -10.62 18.91 -2.82
C TYR A 89 -12.02 18.98 -3.46
N ALA A 90 -12.41 17.98 -4.25
CA ALA A 90 -13.75 17.84 -4.77
C ALA A 90 -14.79 17.70 -3.64
N GLU A 91 -14.52 16.91 -2.59
CA GLU A 91 -15.41 16.83 -1.43
C GLU A 91 -15.59 18.18 -0.71
N LYS A 92 -14.48 18.87 -0.40
CA LYS A 92 -14.50 20.18 0.26
C LYS A 92 -15.30 21.19 -0.55
N LEU A 93 -15.11 21.21 -1.86
CA LEU A 93 -15.88 22.06 -2.77
C LEU A 93 -17.35 21.65 -2.84
N PHE A 94 -17.65 20.35 -2.85
CA PHE A 94 -19.02 19.85 -2.88
C PHE A 94 -19.81 20.35 -1.66
N LYS A 95 -19.21 20.25 -0.46
CA LYS A 95 -19.75 20.80 0.79
C LYS A 95 -19.86 22.33 0.73
N ALA A 96 -18.80 23.02 0.31
CA ALA A 96 -18.77 24.49 0.26
C ALA A 96 -19.78 25.08 -0.74
N TRP A 97 -19.98 24.42 -1.88
CA TRP A 97 -20.92 24.80 -2.93
C TRP A 97 -22.36 24.40 -2.60
N LYS A 98 -22.57 23.68 -1.50
CA LYS A 98 -23.87 23.17 -1.06
C LYS A 98 -24.56 22.38 -2.18
N MET A 99 -23.79 21.52 -2.84
CA MET A 99 -24.27 20.70 -3.94
C MET A 99 -25.38 19.74 -3.47
N PRO A 100 -26.43 19.50 -4.27
CA PRO A 100 -27.52 18.61 -3.90
C PRO A 100 -27.05 17.16 -3.64
N PRO A 101 -27.72 16.38 -2.77
CA PRO A 101 -27.36 14.98 -2.51
C PRO A 101 -27.34 14.08 -3.76
N LYS A 102 -28.17 14.38 -4.76
CA LYS A 102 -28.20 13.72 -6.07
C LYS A 102 -27.42 14.51 -7.11
N SER A 103 -26.13 14.70 -6.88
CA SER A 103 -25.24 15.41 -7.80
C SER A 103 -23.81 14.88 -7.77
N MET A 104 -23.00 15.36 -8.71
CA MET A 104 -21.59 14.99 -8.88
C MET A 104 -20.74 16.24 -9.09
N LEU A 105 -19.58 16.29 -8.43
CA LEU A 105 -18.55 17.30 -8.68
C LEU A 105 -17.26 16.63 -9.16
N MET A 106 -16.74 17.13 -10.26
CA MET A 106 -15.47 16.73 -10.84
C MET A 106 -14.45 17.86 -10.72
N VAL A 107 -13.25 17.53 -10.27
CA VAL A 107 -12.10 18.45 -10.26
C VAL A 107 -11.05 17.89 -11.20
N VAL A 108 -10.75 18.65 -12.25
CA VAL A 108 -9.82 18.26 -13.32
C VAL A 108 -8.52 19.05 -13.16
N ALA A 109 -7.43 18.34 -12.86
CA ALA A 109 -6.09 18.89 -12.83
C ALA A 109 -5.44 18.76 -14.22
N LEU A 110 -5.29 19.89 -14.92
CA LEU A 110 -4.71 19.90 -16.27
C LEU A 110 -3.21 19.55 -16.24
N ASP A 111 -2.48 20.02 -15.24
CA ASP A 111 -1.03 19.78 -15.09
C ASP A 111 -0.68 18.32 -14.81
N ARG A 112 -1.49 17.63 -14.01
CA ARG A 112 -1.26 16.24 -13.60
C ARG A 112 -2.00 15.22 -14.43
N ARG A 113 -2.89 15.65 -15.33
CA ARG A 113 -3.83 14.80 -16.08
C ARG A 113 -4.52 13.80 -15.14
N LYS A 114 -5.14 14.33 -14.09
CA LYS A 114 -5.88 13.56 -13.10
C LYS A 114 -7.26 14.17 -12.86
N ILE A 115 -8.19 13.33 -12.44
CA ILE A 115 -9.54 13.75 -12.06
C ILE A 115 -9.79 13.29 -10.62
N GLY A 116 -10.24 14.22 -9.79
CA GLY A 116 -10.87 13.92 -8.51
C GLY A 116 -12.38 13.99 -8.69
N LEU A 117 -13.10 13.02 -8.14
CA LEU A 117 -14.54 12.94 -8.27
C LEU A 117 -15.18 12.76 -6.90
N HIS A 118 -16.23 13.53 -6.64
CA HIS A 118 -17.06 13.37 -5.46
C HIS A 118 -18.53 13.20 -5.87
N LEU A 119 -19.16 12.17 -5.30
CA LEU A 119 -20.57 11.85 -5.48
C LEU A 119 -21.33 12.21 -4.21
N GLY A 120 -22.44 12.92 -4.36
CA GLY A 120 -23.39 13.17 -3.28
C GLY A 120 -23.97 11.87 -2.73
N SER A 121 -24.48 11.91 -1.50
CA SER A 121 -24.88 10.73 -0.74
C SER A 121 -25.98 9.89 -1.43
N GLU A 122 -26.99 10.53 -2.02
CA GLU A 122 -28.05 9.81 -2.76
C GLU A 122 -27.49 9.11 -4.00
N LEU A 123 -26.67 9.83 -4.79
CA LEU A 123 -26.06 9.28 -6.00
C LEU A 123 -25.08 8.13 -5.67
N ARG A 124 -24.31 8.27 -4.58
CA ARG A 124 -23.39 7.24 -4.07
C ARG A 124 -24.14 5.99 -3.60
N ASN A 125 -25.26 6.16 -2.91
CA ASN A 125 -26.11 5.07 -2.44
C ASN A 125 -26.79 4.33 -3.61
N GLU A 126 -27.19 5.07 -4.66
CA GLU A 126 -27.68 4.49 -5.92
C GLU A 126 -26.58 3.68 -6.63
N LEU A 127 -25.31 4.10 -6.53
CA LEU A 127 -24.15 3.51 -7.22
C LEU A 127 -23.45 2.35 -6.50
N ARG A 128 -23.91 1.91 -5.31
CA ARG A 128 -23.21 0.98 -4.36
C ARG A 128 -21.85 0.44 -4.86
N GLN A 129 -20.77 0.96 -4.25
CA GLN A 129 -19.34 0.61 -4.44
C GLN A 129 -18.55 1.35 -5.55
N VAL A 130 -18.65 2.68 -5.61
CA VAL A 130 -17.54 3.50 -6.16
C VAL A 130 -16.95 4.33 -5.01
N PRO A 131 -15.82 3.92 -4.40
CA PRO A 131 -15.13 4.75 -3.43
C PRO A 131 -14.66 6.06 -4.12
N PRO A 132 -14.57 7.19 -3.38
CA PRO A 132 -13.96 8.41 -3.91
C PRO A 132 -12.56 8.06 -4.39
N SER A 133 -12.30 8.22 -5.68
CA SER A 133 -11.10 7.69 -6.32
C SER A 133 -10.44 8.76 -7.18
N GLU A 134 -9.13 8.95 -6.99
CA GLU A 134 -8.31 9.67 -7.97
C GLU A 134 -8.10 8.76 -9.17
N MET A 135 -8.76 9.11 -10.28
CA MET A 135 -8.60 8.35 -11.51
C MET A 135 -7.51 8.99 -12.37
N PRO A 136 -6.48 8.22 -12.81
CA PRO A 136 -5.59 8.70 -13.84
C PRO A 136 -6.40 8.93 -15.12
N MET A 137 -6.15 10.05 -15.81
CA MET A 137 -6.74 10.31 -17.12
C MET A 137 -6.01 9.43 -18.16
N GLY A 138 -6.30 8.12 -18.13
CA GLY A 138 -5.67 7.10 -18.96
C GLY A 138 -5.84 5.68 -18.41
N LEU A 139 -6.86 4.95 -18.88
CA LEU A 139 -6.91 3.50 -18.72
C LEU A 139 -5.96 2.84 -19.73
N LYS A 140 -5.20 1.85 -19.27
CA LYS A 140 -4.35 0.99 -20.10
C LYS A 140 -5.21 0.37 -21.21
N LYS A 141 -4.81 0.62 -22.46
CA LYS A 141 -5.32 -0.04 -23.66
C LYS A 141 -5.33 -1.56 -23.40
N ASN A 142 -6.51 -2.17 -23.41
CA ASN A 142 -6.63 -3.63 -23.43
C ASN A 142 -5.94 -4.14 -24.69
N GLU A 143 -4.71 -4.65 -24.55
CA GLU A 143 -4.06 -5.46 -25.57
C GLU A 143 -4.65 -6.86 -25.51
N GLN A 144 -5.81 -7.04 -26.15
CA GLN A 144 -6.21 -8.34 -26.62
C GLN A 144 -7.06 -8.22 -27.89
N SER A 145 -6.38 -8.50 -29.00
CA SER A 145 -6.87 -9.06 -30.27
C SER A 145 -6.48 -8.28 -31.53
N SER A 146 -5.65 -9.00 -32.28
CA SER A 146 -5.67 -9.13 -33.74
C SER A 146 -4.76 -8.22 -34.55
N ALA A 147 -3.78 -8.92 -35.12
CA ALA A 147 -2.86 -8.50 -36.14
C ALA A 147 -3.54 -8.16 -37.48
N SER A 148 -2.75 -7.49 -38.33
CA SER A 148 -2.83 -7.36 -39.80
C SER A 148 -3.63 -6.16 -40.35
N GLN A 149 -2.98 -5.02 -40.61
CA GLN A 149 -2.36 -4.66 -41.92
C GLN A 149 -1.89 -3.19 -41.92
N PRO A 150 -0.95 -2.81 -42.82
CA PRO A 150 -0.28 -1.51 -42.81
C PRO A 150 -0.84 -0.53 -43.86
N GLN A 151 -0.96 0.75 -43.52
CA GLN A 151 -0.67 1.87 -44.44
C GLN A 151 -0.70 3.26 -43.75
N THR A 152 0.49 3.86 -43.74
CA THR A 152 0.90 5.26 -43.97
C THR A 152 -0.04 6.48 -43.82
N THR A 153 0.57 7.48 -43.18
CA THR A 153 0.54 8.96 -43.40
C THR A 153 -0.66 9.77 -42.93
N ALA A 154 -0.58 10.27 -41.69
CA ALA A 154 -0.20 11.67 -41.40
C ALA A 154 0.04 11.79 -39.89
N SER A 155 1.24 12.23 -39.48
CA SER A 155 1.48 12.62 -38.08
C SER A 155 0.69 13.90 -37.82
N ALA A 156 -0.56 13.76 -37.40
CA ALA A 156 -1.19 14.73 -36.53
C ALA A 156 -0.44 14.66 -35.20
N GLU A 157 0.17 15.76 -34.77
CA GLU A 157 0.60 15.87 -33.38
C GLU A 157 -0.59 15.49 -32.49
N PRO A 158 -0.39 14.62 -31.48
CA PRO A 158 -1.47 14.28 -30.56
C PRO A 158 -1.97 15.60 -29.98
N SER A 159 -3.23 15.96 -30.29
CA SER A 159 -3.76 17.25 -29.88
C SER A 159 -3.60 17.35 -28.37
N GLU A 160 -3.05 18.45 -27.87
CA GLU A 160 -2.81 18.62 -26.43
C GLU A 160 -4.10 18.43 -25.61
N ASN A 161 -5.28 18.40 -26.25
CA ASN A 161 -6.59 18.25 -25.64
C ASN A 161 -7.24 16.85 -25.79
N GLU A 162 -6.58 15.85 -26.38
CA GLU A 162 -7.19 14.51 -26.60
C GLU A 162 -7.63 13.81 -25.29
N HIS A 163 -7.01 14.19 -24.16
CA HIS A 163 -7.34 13.67 -22.84
C HIS A 163 -8.61 14.32 -22.24
N LEU A 164 -8.96 15.54 -22.66
CA LEU A 164 -10.13 16.28 -22.22
C LEU A 164 -11.42 15.77 -22.89
N ASP A 165 -11.31 15.26 -24.12
CA ASP A 165 -12.42 14.68 -24.88
C ASP A 165 -12.97 13.38 -24.28
N ARG A 166 -12.24 12.75 -23.34
CA ARG A 166 -12.61 11.48 -22.68
C ARG A 166 -13.36 11.65 -21.36
N LEU A 167 -13.50 12.88 -20.85
CA LEU A 167 -14.32 13.16 -19.66
C LEU A 167 -15.77 12.68 -19.77
N PRO A 168 -16.45 12.81 -20.92
CA PRO A 168 -17.81 12.29 -21.10
C PRO A 168 -17.88 10.77 -20.98
N GLU A 169 -16.83 10.04 -21.37
CA GLU A 169 -16.79 8.56 -21.31
C GLU A 169 -16.83 8.07 -19.85
N VAL A 170 -16.10 8.73 -18.95
CA VAL A 170 -16.10 8.41 -17.50
C VAL A 170 -17.49 8.66 -16.90
N ILE A 171 -18.14 9.78 -17.27
CA ILE A 171 -19.48 10.10 -16.77
C ILE A 171 -20.52 9.15 -17.37
N GLU A 172 -20.33 8.73 -18.62
CA GLU A 172 -21.20 7.77 -19.30
C GLU A 172 -21.07 6.37 -18.72
N GLU A 173 -19.88 5.91 -18.31
CA GLU A 173 -19.67 4.65 -17.58
C GLU A 173 -20.42 4.64 -16.23
N ILE A 174 -20.36 5.75 -15.50
CA ILE A 174 -21.10 5.94 -14.24
C ILE A 174 -22.61 5.99 -14.50
N SER A 175 -23.05 6.70 -15.55
CA SER A 175 -24.46 6.83 -15.91
C SER A 175 -25.08 5.52 -16.42
N GLN A 176 -24.34 4.73 -17.20
CA GLN A 176 -24.77 3.41 -17.66
C GLN A 176 -24.87 2.41 -16.50
N SER A 177 -24.00 2.53 -15.50
CA SER A 177 -24.09 1.74 -14.26
C SER A 177 -25.38 2.04 -13.49
N LEU A 178 -25.75 3.33 -13.39
CA LEU A 178 -27.04 3.77 -12.81
C LEU A 178 -28.26 3.21 -13.57
N GLN A 179 -28.25 3.23 -14.91
CA GLN A 179 -29.36 2.72 -15.72
C GLN A 179 -29.55 1.19 -15.60
N LYS A 180 -28.46 0.44 -15.39
CA LYS A 180 -28.53 -1.03 -15.21
C LYS A 180 -29.14 -1.42 -13.86
N GLN A 181 -28.83 -0.68 -12.79
CA GLN A 181 -29.38 -0.95 -11.45
C GLN A 181 -30.84 -0.53 -11.28
N ASN A 182 -31.27 0.54 -11.94
CA ASN A 182 -32.67 1.01 -11.86
C ASN A 182 -33.67 -0.01 -12.47
N LYS A 183 -33.19 -0.91 -13.35
CA LYS A 183 -33.99 -2.05 -13.85
C LYS A 183 -34.11 -3.21 -12.86
N GLN A 184 -33.24 -3.29 -11.84
CA GLN A 184 -33.26 -4.35 -10.80
C GLN A 184 -34.01 -3.91 -9.53
N ALA A 185 -34.11 -2.60 -9.25
CA ALA A 185 -34.75 -2.08 -8.04
C ALA A 185 -36.31 -2.04 -8.07
N GLN A 186 -36.95 -2.37 -9.20
CA GLN A 186 -38.42 -2.39 -9.33
C GLN A 186 -39.08 -3.72 -8.92
N GLN A 187 -38.37 -4.63 -8.24
CA GLN A 187 -38.88 -5.98 -7.90
C GLN A 187 -39.04 -6.32 -6.41
N GLU A 188 -38.89 -5.40 -5.45
CA GLU A 188 -39.15 -5.72 -4.03
C GLU A 188 -40.09 -4.72 -3.31
N PRO A 189 -41.08 -5.22 -2.52
CA PRO A 189 -42.01 -4.37 -1.76
C PRO A 189 -41.49 -4.04 -0.35
N PRO A 190 -41.93 -2.91 0.25
CA PRO A 190 -41.40 -2.43 1.53
C PRO A 190 -42.15 -2.99 2.75
N GLN A 191 -41.43 -3.26 3.85
CA GLN A 191 -42.00 -3.55 5.17
C GLN A 191 -41.68 -2.46 6.20
N SER A 192 -42.77 -1.81 6.62
CA SER A 192 -43.18 -1.23 7.92
C SER A 192 -42.15 -0.91 9.02
N ALA A 193 -42.25 0.34 9.47
CA ALA A 193 -41.77 0.91 10.73
C ALA A 193 -42.56 0.45 11.96
N ALA A 194 -41.92 0.47 13.15
CA ALA A 194 -42.62 0.60 14.43
C ALA A 194 -41.72 1.20 15.54
N SER A 195 -42.33 2.14 16.25
CA SER A 195 -41.97 3.02 17.37
C SER A 195 -41.59 2.32 18.69
N ARG A 196 -40.90 3.03 19.63
CA ARG A 196 -41.13 2.85 21.09
C ARG A 196 -40.59 3.97 22.04
N SER A 197 -41.55 4.73 22.58
CA SER A 197 -41.81 5.26 23.96
C SER A 197 -40.81 6.05 24.84
N GLU A 198 -41.40 7.10 25.41
CA GLU A 198 -41.09 7.91 26.60
C GLU A 198 -40.90 7.12 27.91
N ASN A 199 -40.26 7.74 28.91
CA ASN A 199 -40.64 7.58 30.33
C ASN A 199 -40.23 8.79 31.21
N LEU A 200 -41.24 9.28 31.93
CA LEU A 200 -41.23 10.22 33.06
C LEU A 200 -40.92 9.48 34.37
N LEU A 201 -40.30 10.16 35.35
CA LEU A 201 -40.52 9.87 36.78
C LEU A 201 -40.19 11.07 37.68
N GLU A 202 -41.25 11.60 38.28
CA GLU A 202 -41.27 12.42 39.51
C GLU A 202 -40.99 11.56 40.75
N SER A 203 -40.49 12.15 41.85
CA SER A 203 -41.12 11.96 43.18
C SER A 203 -40.48 12.81 44.30
N ASN A 204 -41.34 13.60 44.96
CA ASN A 204 -41.56 13.78 46.41
C ASN A 204 -40.50 14.35 47.39
N ILE A 205 -40.64 15.64 47.70
CA ILE A 205 -41.28 16.29 48.89
C ILE A 205 -41.46 15.53 50.23
N ASN A 206 -41.23 16.30 51.32
CA ASN A 206 -41.59 16.23 52.76
C ASN A 206 -40.43 15.85 53.70
N GLU A 207 -40.12 16.59 54.76
CA GLU A 207 -41.01 16.94 55.89
C GLU A 207 -40.49 18.16 56.69
N SER A 208 -41.42 18.98 57.17
CA SER A 208 -41.19 20.15 58.05
C SER A 208 -41.49 19.85 59.52
N LYS A 209 -40.70 20.43 60.45
CA LYS A 209 -41.07 20.60 61.87
C LYS A 209 -40.82 22.04 62.33
N PRO A 210 -41.72 22.65 63.14
CA PRO A 210 -41.60 24.03 63.56
C PRO A 210 -41.00 24.16 64.97
N LEU A 211 -40.20 25.21 65.19
CA LEU A 211 -39.93 25.73 66.54
C LEU A 211 -40.04 27.27 66.57
N LYS A 212 -40.95 27.74 67.41
CA LYS A 212 -41.07 29.12 67.89
C LYS A 212 -39.85 29.48 68.76
N ARG A 213 -39.36 30.73 68.67
CA ARG A 213 -39.43 31.75 69.75
C ARG A 213 -38.79 33.07 69.30
N GLN A 214 -39.48 34.17 69.56
CA GLN A 214 -39.03 35.55 69.41
C GLN A 214 -37.86 35.87 70.35
N GLU A 215 -36.87 36.61 69.84
CA GLU A 215 -36.18 37.66 70.59
C GLU A 215 -35.95 38.87 69.67
N ASN A 216 -36.48 40.02 70.09
CA ASN A 216 -36.36 41.28 69.39
C ASN A 216 -34.91 41.80 69.53
N PHE A 217 -34.10 41.61 68.51
CA PHE A 217 -32.79 42.23 68.42
C PHE A 217 -32.90 43.67 67.90
N SER A 218 -32.31 44.60 68.67
CA SER A 218 -32.21 46.01 68.32
C SER A 218 -31.37 46.19 67.04
N PRO A 219 -31.85 46.95 66.03
CA PRO A 219 -31.23 47.06 64.70
C PRO A 219 -29.86 47.77 64.67
N ARG A 220 -29.29 48.15 65.83
CA ARG A 220 -27.98 48.84 65.91
C ARG A 220 -26.81 47.93 66.29
N GLN A 221 -27.02 46.67 66.68
CA GLN A 221 -25.94 45.74 67.07
C GLN A 221 -25.63 44.64 66.05
N LEU A 222 -26.45 44.47 65.00
CA LEU A 222 -26.24 43.44 63.96
C LEU A 222 -25.41 43.91 62.77
N LEU A 223 -25.16 45.22 62.63
CA LEU A 223 -24.37 45.78 61.53
C LEU A 223 -22.99 45.11 61.36
N PRO A 224 -22.16 44.91 62.42
CA PRO A 224 -20.87 44.25 62.25
C PRO A 224 -20.98 42.76 61.90
N VAL A 225 -22.04 42.07 62.36
CA VAL A 225 -22.28 40.66 62.02
C VAL A 225 -22.71 40.51 60.57
N TYR A 226 -23.59 41.38 60.07
CA TYR A 226 -23.98 41.39 58.65
C TYR A 226 -22.82 41.80 57.74
N ILE A 227 -21.96 42.72 58.17
CA ILE A 227 -20.73 43.07 57.43
C ILE A 227 -19.79 41.86 57.37
N PHE A 228 -19.56 41.17 58.50
CA PHE A 228 -18.71 39.98 58.54
C PHE A 228 -19.29 38.82 57.70
N LEU A 229 -20.60 38.56 57.79
CA LEU A 229 -21.29 37.55 56.99
C LEU A 229 -21.26 37.90 55.49
N GLY A 230 -21.40 39.18 55.16
CA GLY A 230 -21.26 39.71 53.79
C GLY A 230 -19.85 39.52 53.24
N ILE A 231 -18.80 39.77 54.04
CA ILE A 231 -17.41 39.52 53.66
C ILE A 231 -17.14 38.01 53.48
N LEU A 232 -17.69 37.15 54.34
CA LEU A 232 -17.58 35.69 54.19
C LEU A 232 -18.30 35.17 52.95
N LEU A 233 -19.51 35.65 52.66
CA LEU A 233 -20.23 35.32 51.43
C LEU A 233 -19.48 35.84 50.20
N PHE A 234 -18.95 37.05 50.24
CA PHE A 234 -18.20 37.63 49.13
C PHE A 234 -16.90 36.89 48.87
N THR A 235 -16.13 36.55 49.92
CA THR A 235 -14.90 35.76 49.78
C THR A 235 -15.17 34.32 49.35
N GLY A 236 -16.25 33.70 49.84
CA GLY A 236 -16.69 32.38 49.39
C GLY A 236 -17.13 32.34 47.92
N LEU A 237 -17.94 33.32 47.49
CA LEU A 237 -18.35 33.46 46.08
C LEU A 237 -17.16 33.79 45.17
N PHE A 238 -16.24 34.65 45.63
CA PHE A 238 -15.02 34.96 44.91
C PHE A 238 -14.12 33.73 44.76
N PHE A 239 -13.92 32.95 45.83
CA PHE A 239 -13.14 31.72 45.78
C PHE A 239 -13.78 30.67 44.87
N LEU A 240 -15.11 30.50 44.93
CA LEU A 240 -15.85 29.60 44.05
C LEU A 240 -15.76 30.05 42.58
N GLY A 241 -15.93 31.35 42.32
CA GLY A 241 -15.78 31.95 40.99
C GLY A 241 -14.36 31.80 40.45
N PHE A 242 -13.35 32.02 41.27
CA PHE A 242 -11.94 31.80 40.92
C PHE A 242 -11.65 30.33 40.62
N ARG A 243 -12.20 29.38 41.41
CA ARG A 243 -12.05 27.95 41.13
C ARG A 243 -12.75 27.52 39.85
N LEU A 244 -13.94 28.04 39.58
CA LEU A 244 -14.65 27.80 38.31
C LEU A 244 -13.90 28.39 37.13
N TRP A 245 -13.34 29.60 37.29
CA TRP A 245 -12.50 30.24 36.28
C TRP A 245 -11.23 29.45 36.00
N GLN A 246 -10.51 29.00 37.04
CA GLN A 246 -9.35 28.13 36.86
C GLN A 246 -9.69 26.81 36.18
N LYS A 247 -10.81 26.17 36.53
CA LYS A 247 -11.29 24.96 35.85
C LYS A 247 -11.58 25.23 34.37
N ARG A 248 -12.25 26.34 34.07
CA ARG A 248 -12.56 26.74 32.69
C ARG A 248 -11.31 27.02 31.87
N GLN A 249 -10.33 27.73 32.43
CA GLN A 249 -9.05 27.99 31.77
C GLN A 249 -8.25 26.70 31.52
N ALA A 250 -8.26 25.75 32.48
CA ALA A 250 -7.66 24.45 32.27
C ALA A 250 -8.36 23.63 31.17
N GLN A 251 -9.70 23.73 31.07
CA GLN A 251 -10.46 23.10 29.98
C GLN A 251 -10.19 23.75 28.62
N GLU A 252 -10.17 25.09 28.53
CA GLU A 252 -9.84 25.82 27.31
C GLU A 252 -8.42 25.46 26.83
N ALA A 253 -7.44 25.38 27.74
CA ALA A 253 -6.08 24.96 27.41
C ALA A 253 -6.00 23.50 26.92
N LEU A 254 -6.81 22.60 27.46
CA LEU A 254 -6.89 21.21 26.98
C LEU A 254 -7.52 21.14 25.59
N ILE A 255 -8.59 21.89 25.34
CA ILE A 255 -9.26 21.95 24.03
C ILE A 255 -8.30 22.49 22.98
N ASP A 256 -7.61 23.59 23.27
CA ASP A 256 -6.64 24.18 22.34
C ASP A 256 -5.52 23.19 22.04
N LYS A 257 -4.97 22.53 23.08
CA LYS A 257 -3.94 21.51 22.93
C LYS A 257 -4.40 20.34 22.05
N PHE A 258 -5.54 19.72 22.36
CA PHE A 258 -6.04 18.57 21.60
C PHE A 258 -6.50 18.94 20.19
N SER A 259 -7.02 20.15 19.97
CA SER A 259 -7.37 20.57 18.61
C SER A 259 -6.12 20.77 17.74
N LEU A 260 -5.05 21.36 18.28
CA LEU A 260 -3.80 21.60 17.56
C LEU A 260 -3.02 20.30 17.33
N GLU A 261 -2.77 19.53 18.40
CA GLU A 261 -2.07 18.25 18.32
C GLU A 261 -2.89 17.23 17.49
N GLY A 262 -4.21 17.22 17.67
CA GLY A 262 -5.13 16.38 16.92
C GLY A 262 -5.16 16.69 15.43
N GLN A 263 -5.17 17.97 15.04
CA GLN A 263 -5.08 18.36 13.63
C GLN A 263 -3.72 17.99 13.02
N ALA A 264 -2.63 18.15 13.77
CA ALA A 264 -1.31 17.73 13.32
C ALA A 264 -1.27 16.21 13.10
N ALA A 265 -1.74 15.42 14.08
CA ALA A 265 -1.80 13.96 13.99
C ALA A 265 -2.69 13.50 12.83
N PHE A 266 -3.85 14.13 12.65
CA PHE A 266 -4.76 13.86 11.53
C PHE A 266 -4.07 14.08 10.17
N ASN A 267 -3.41 15.22 9.99
CA ASN A 267 -2.68 15.53 8.75
C ASN A 267 -1.54 14.52 8.51
N GLU A 268 -0.85 14.06 9.56
CA GLU A 268 0.18 13.03 9.44
C GLU A 268 -0.39 11.66 9.07
N ILE A 269 -1.54 11.28 9.64
CA ILE A 269 -2.27 10.06 9.27
C ILE A 269 -2.68 10.12 7.81
N GLU A 270 -3.22 11.24 7.34
CA GLU A 270 -3.59 11.46 5.93
C GLU A 270 -2.37 11.27 5.00
N MET A 271 -1.22 11.85 5.37
CA MET A 271 0.02 11.65 4.62
C MET A 271 0.50 10.20 4.63
N LEU A 272 0.36 9.48 5.76
CA LEU A 272 0.72 8.07 5.85
C LEU A 272 -0.21 7.19 5.01
N TYR A 273 -1.51 7.45 5.03
CA TYR A 273 -2.49 6.76 4.19
C TYR A 273 -2.10 6.85 2.72
N ALA A 274 -1.84 8.08 2.22
CA ALA A 274 -1.41 8.30 0.85
C ALA A 274 -0.07 7.60 0.51
N LYS A 275 0.86 7.54 1.48
CA LYS A 275 2.12 6.79 1.33
C LYS A 275 1.88 5.29 1.22
N PHE A 276 0.94 4.72 1.99
CA PHE A 276 0.57 3.31 1.87
C PHE A 276 -0.06 3.01 0.52
N ASP A 277 -0.95 3.85 0.01
CA ASP A 277 -1.57 3.68 -1.31
C ASP A 277 -0.54 3.66 -2.45
N GLY A 278 0.48 4.50 -2.35
CA GLY A 278 1.60 4.47 -3.31
C GLY A 278 2.48 3.23 -3.19
N LEU A 279 2.53 2.61 -2.02
CA LEU A 279 3.47 1.53 -1.70
C LEU A 279 2.86 0.13 -1.91
N LEU A 280 1.57 -0.06 -1.60
CA LEU A 280 0.84 -1.33 -1.71
C LEU A 280 0.92 -2.02 -3.08
N PRO A 281 0.82 -1.30 -4.23
CA PRO A 281 0.97 -1.92 -5.55
C PRO A 281 2.30 -2.68 -5.73
N ASN A 282 3.36 -2.27 -5.02
CA ASN A 282 4.66 -2.94 -5.08
C ASN A 282 4.64 -4.33 -4.43
N PHE A 283 3.68 -4.62 -3.54
CA PHE A 283 3.52 -5.94 -2.94
C PHE A 283 2.64 -6.87 -3.78
N HIS A 284 1.68 -6.33 -4.53
CA HIS A 284 0.73 -7.11 -5.32
C HIS A 284 1.38 -7.89 -6.48
N LYS A 285 2.57 -7.47 -6.92
CA LYS A 285 3.35 -8.22 -7.92
C LYS A 285 3.88 -9.56 -7.41
N TYR A 286 3.98 -9.74 -6.09
CA TYR A 286 4.53 -10.96 -5.50
C TYR A 286 3.48 -12.07 -5.42
N GLN A 287 3.94 -13.31 -5.66
CA GLN A 287 3.13 -14.53 -5.75
C GLN A 287 3.77 -15.66 -4.91
N GLY A 288 3.10 -16.80 -4.82
CA GLY A 288 3.64 -18.02 -4.19
C GLY A 288 4.10 -17.83 -2.73
N ASP A 289 5.27 -18.41 -2.40
CA ASP A 289 5.85 -18.40 -1.05
C ASP A 289 6.04 -16.97 -0.52
N THR A 290 6.46 -16.06 -1.41
CA THR A 290 6.65 -14.65 -1.05
C THR A 290 5.33 -14.01 -0.64
N ARG A 291 4.24 -14.26 -1.39
CA ARG A 291 2.90 -13.74 -1.05
C ARG A 291 2.38 -14.32 0.27
N GLU A 292 2.59 -15.61 0.51
CA GLU A 292 2.18 -16.26 1.76
C GLU A 292 2.82 -15.62 2.98
N LYS A 293 4.13 -15.31 2.90
CA LYS A 293 4.84 -14.61 3.98
C LYS A 293 4.39 -13.16 4.16
N LEU A 294 3.96 -12.49 3.09
CA LEU A 294 3.43 -11.13 3.14
C LEU A 294 1.98 -11.06 3.64
N LYS A 295 1.24 -12.18 3.68
CA LYS A 295 -0.19 -12.19 3.94
C LYS A 295 -0.58 -11.50 5.26
N LEU A 296 0.06 -11.87 6.36
CA LEU A 296 -0.25 -11.29 7.68
C LEU A 296 0.04 -9.79 7.72
N PHE A 297 1.18 -9.38 7.15
CA PHE A 297 1.54 -7.97 7.04
C PHE A 297 0.52 -7.17 6.22
N LEU A 298 0.08 -7.68 5.06
CA LEU A 298 -0.94 -7.01 4.24
C LEU A 298 -2.31 -6.95 4.93
N GLN A 299 -2.66 -7.96 5.74
CA GLN A 299 -3.86 -7.92 6.57
C GLN A 299 -3.77 -6.83 7.64
N GLU A 300 -2.62 -6.65 8.28
CA GLU A 300 -2.40 -5.59 9.26
C GLU A 300 -2.48 -4.19 8.64
N VAL A 301 -1.92 -4.01 7.43
CA VAL A 301 -2.03 -2.74 6.69
C VAL A 301 -3.48 -2.45 6.31
N SER A 302 -4.22 -3.44 5.79
CA SER A 302 -5.64 -3.26 5.46
C SER A 302 -6.48 -2.93 6.71
N ALA A 303 -6.22 -3.58 7.84
CA ALA A 303 -6.90 -3.26 9.10
C ALA A 303 -6.60 -1.82 9.58
N LEU A 304 -5.36 -1.35 9.38
CA LEU A 304 -4.99 0.03 9.68
C LEU A 304 -5.69 1.03 8.73
N GLN A 305 -5.78 0.73 7.44
CA GLN A 305 -6.48 1.61 6.49
C GLN A 305 -7.96 1.75 6.85
N ASN A 306 -8.65 0.66 7.19
CA ASN A 306 -10.03 0.74 7.67
C ASN A 306 -10.14 1.59 8.95
N GLN A 307 -9.19 1.45 9.88
CA GLN A 307 -9.15 2.30 11.08
C GLN A 307 -8.94 3.78 10.75
N TYR A 308 -8.16 4.08 9.71
CA TYR A 308 -7.97 5.45 9.22
C TYR A 308 -9.22 6.00 8.54
N ASP A 309 -9.94 5.17 7.77
CA ASP A 309 -11.20 5.56 7.16
C ASP A 309 -12.23 5.93 8.27
N ASP A 310 -12.34 5.10 9.32
CA ASP A 310 -13.19 5.41 10.48
C ASP A 310 -12.79 6.71 11.18
N ILE A 311 -11.48 6.97 11.28
CA ILE A 311 -10.94 8.23 11.83
C ILE A 311 -11.35 9.42 10.96
N PHE A 312 -11.25 9.30 9.63
CA PHE A 312 -11.54 10.39 8.71
C PHE A 312 -13.03 10.75 8.72
N ASP A 313 -13.91 9.76 8.80
CA ASP A 313 -15.36 9.98 8.83
C ASP A 313 -15.81 10.68 10.13
N ASN A 314 -15.20 10.35 11.28
CA ASN A 314 -15.63 10.88 12.58
C ASN A 314 -14.91 12.17 13.01
N TYR A 315 -13.79 12.54 12.38
CA TYR A 315 -12.93 13.64 12.85
C TYR A 315 -13.67 14.98 13.01
N GLU A 316 -14.50 15.38 12.03
CA GLU A 316 -15.22 16.66 12.10
C GLU A 316 -16.27 16.69 13.23
N GLU A 317 -16.85 15.54 13.59
CA GLU A 317 -17.84 15.43 14.67
C GLU A 317 -17.14 15.50 16.03
N GLU A 318 -16.03 14.77 16.19
CA GLU A 318 -15.25 14.75 17.44
C GLU A 318 -14.58 16.10 17.75
N VAL A 319 -14.13 16.84 16.73
CA VAL A 319 -13.65 18.22 16.91
C VAL A 319 -14.75 19.13 17.45
N LYS A 320 -16.02 18.94 17.04
CA LYS A 320 -17.15 19.71 17.58
C LYS A 320 -17.54 19.25 18.98
N ALA A 321 -17.44 17.96 19.26
CA ALA A 321 -17.71 17.36 20.56
C ALA A 321 -16.75 17.89 21.66
N LEU A 322 -15.51 18.26 21.32
CA LEU A 322 -14.57 18.90 22.25
C LEU A 322 -15.10 20.19 22.90
N ALA A 323 -15.99 20.93 22.22
CA ALA A 323 -16.59 22.15 22.75
C ALA A 323 -17.77 21.87 23.72
N HIS A 324 -18.29 20.65 23.74
CA HIS A 324 -19.45 20.25 24.52
C HIS A 324 -19.02 19.44 25.75
N GLN A 325 -19.31 19.95 26.95
CA GLN A 325 -18.82 19.36 28.20
C GLN A 325 -19.26 17.90 28.44
N GLN A 326 -20.39 17.48 27.86
CA GLN A 326 -20.92 16.11 28.02
C GLN A 326 -20.18 15.08 27.15
N GLU A 327 -19.63 15.49 26.01
CA GLU A 327 -19.00 14.62 25.01
C GLU A 327 -17.46 14.75 25.01
N GLN A 328 -16.94 15.70 25.79
CA GLN A 328 -15.50 16.01 25.84
C GLN A 328 -14.63 14.80 26.21
N ALA A 329 -15.12 13.89 27.06
CA ALA A 329 -14.35 12.70 27.45
C ALA A 329 -14.15 11.73 26.27
N ASP A 330 -15.22 11.46 25.53
CA ASP A 330 -15.20 10.57 24.36
C ASP A 330 -14.33 11.17 23.25
N ALA A 331 -14.44 12.49 23.04
CA ALA A 331 -13.59 13.22 22.10
C ALA A 331 -12.10 13.12 22.47
N ILE A 332 -11.74 13.28 23.74
CA ILE A 332 -10.35 13.11 24.19
C ILE A 332 -9.85 11.68 23.91
N ASP A 333 -10.66 10.66 24.19
CA ASP A 333 -10.31 9.27 23.90
C ASP A 333 -10.12 9.03 22.40
N PHE A 334 -10.93 9.68 21.55
CA PHE A 334 -10.73 9.69 20.10
C PHE A 334 -9.37 10.31 19.71
N PHE A 335 -8.97 11.46 20.25
CA PHE A 335 -7.66 12.06 19.96
C PHE A 335 -6.49 11.20 20.46
N LEU A 336 -6.61 10.53 21.60
CA LEU A 336 -5.62 9.55 22.06
C LEU A 336 -5.56 8.33 21.12
N SER A 337 -6.67 7.95 20.50
CA SER A 337 -6.71 6.89 19.50
C SER A 337 -6.03 7.30 18.19
N LEU A 338 -6.12 8.58 17.79
CA LEU A 338 -5.40 9.15 16.64
C LEU A 338 -3.89 9.00 16.83
N GLU A 339 -3.35 9.42 17.98
CA GLU A 339 -1.91 9.33 18.26
C GLU A 339 -1.41 7.87 18.21
N LYS A 340 -2.18 6.94 18.78
CA LYS A 340 -1.87 5.50 18.72
C LYS A 340 -1.92 4.97 17.28
N GLY A 341 -2.92 5.40 16.52
CA GLY A 341 -3.07 5.07 15.09
C GLY A 341 -1.87 5.54 14.29
N LEU A 342 -1.46 6.80 14.50
CA LEU A 342 -0.30 7.41 13.89
C LEU A 342 0.99 6.64 14.20
N GLU A 343 1.27 6.35 15.48
CA GLU A 343 2.47 5.60 15.88
C GLU A 343 2.49 4.20 15.23
N LYS A 344 1.35 3.50 15.26
CA LYS A 344 1.19 2.19 14.63
C LYS A 344 1.43 2.27 13.11
N GLY A 345 0.89 3.27 12.45
CA GLY A 345 1.09 3.49 11.01
C GLY A 345 2.52 3.83 10.63
N GLN A 346 3.20 4.66 11.42
CA GLN A 346 4.62 4.96 11.20
C GLN A 346 5.47 3.68 11.31
N LYS A 347 5.23 2.85 12.34
CA LYS A 347 5.93 1.56 12.51
C LYS A 347 5.66 0.61 11.35
N LEU A 348 4.40 0.43 10.97
CA LEU A 348 4.02 -0.44 9.84
C LEU A 348 4.59 0.07 8.52
N PHE A 349 4.67 1.38 8.31
CA PHE A 349 5.24 1.96 7.11
C PHE A 349 6.76 1.72 7.02
N GLN A 350 7.49 1.90 8.12
CA GLN A 350 8.92 1.57 8.20
C GLN A 350 9.18 0.08 7.97
N GLN A 351 8.32 -0.79 8.53
CA GLN A 351 8.35 -2.22 8.28
C GLN A 351 8.12 -2.52 6.79
N ALA A 352 7.13 -1.87 6.15
CA ALA A 352 6.85 -2.01 4.73
C ALA A 352 8.08 -1.69 3.86
N GLN A 353 8.74 -0.57 4.15
CA GLN A 353 9.96 -0.15 3.45
C GLN A 353 11.09 -1.16 3.63
N THR A 354 11.27 -1.68 4.85
CA THR A 354 12.29 -2.68 5.15
C THR A 354 12.02 -3.98 4.41
N ILE A 355 10.77 -4.46 4.38
CA ILE A 355 10.38 -5.66 3.64
C ILE A 355 10.63 -5.46 2.14
N LEU A 356 10.21 -4.34 1.55
CA LEU A 356 10.43 -4.07 0.13
C LEU A 356 11.92 -4.01 -0.22
N LYS A 357 12.72 -3.37 0.62
CA LYS A 357 14.17 -3.34 0.46
C LYS A 357 14.74 -4.75 0.47
N ASN A 358 14.40 -5.56 1.48
CA ASN A 358 14.88 -6.94 1.59
C ASN A 358 14.46 -7.80 0.39
N LEU A 359 13.23 -7.66 -0.09
CA LEU A 359 12.77 -8.39 -1.28
C LEU A 359 13.47 -7.92 -2.57
N THR A 360 13.82 -6.65 -2.66
CA THR A 360 14.59 -6.10 -3.78
C THR A 360 16.02 -6.60 -3.76
N ASP A 361 16.65 -6.59 -2.59
CA ASP A 361 18.02 -7.11 -2.39
C ASP A 361 18.07 -8.62 -2.65
N LEU A 362 17.06 -9.37 -2.20
CA LEU A 362 16.93 -10.79 -2.47
C LEU A 362 16.78 -11.09 -3.96
N ASN A 363 15.88 -10.37 -4.65
CA ASN A 363 15.71 -10.50 -6.10
C ASN A 363 17.03 -10.23 -6.84
N ARG A 364 17.76 -9.18 -6.46
CA ARG A 364 19.07 -8.86 -7.04
C ARG A 364 20.11 -9.94 -6.76
N ASN A 365 20.15 -10.47 -5.54
CA ASN A 365 21.07 -11.55 -5.19
C ASN A 365 20.78 -12.82 -6.00
N ASN A 366 19.51 -13.21 -6.10
CA ASN A 366 19.07 -14.33 -6.93
C ASN A 366 19.45 -14.10 -8.40
N GLN A 367 19.28 -12.89 -8.93
CA GLN A 367 19.64 -12.55 -10.31
C GLN A 367 21.14 -12.75 -10.55
N ASN A 368 22.00 -12.24 -9.66
CA ASN A 368 23.45 -12.44 -9.76
C ASN A 368 23.83 -13.93 -9.67
N GLN A 369 23.14 -14.70 -8.83
CA GLN A 369 23.35 -16.15 -8.73
C GLN A 369 22.94 -16.86 -10.01
N LEU A 370 21.78 -16.54 -10.58
CA LEU A 370 21.30 -17.11 -11.84
C LEU A 370 22.28 -16.82 -12.99
N GLU A 371 22.80 -15.59 -13.10
CA GLU A 371 23.82 -15.22 -14.09
C GLU A 371 25.13 -16.01 -13.93
N SER A 372 25.57 -16.22 -12.69
CA SER A 372 26.72 -17.08 -12.39
C SER A 372 26.45 -18.53 -12.82
N LEU A 373 25.26 -19.05 -12.53
CA LEU A 373 24.86 -20.40 -12.91
C LEU A 373 24.70 -20.58 -14.42
N GLN A 374 24.23 -19.56 -15.14
CA GLN A 374 24.25 -19.54 -16.62
C GLN A 374 25.68 -19.64 -17.16
N THR A 375 26.62 -18.93 -16.55
CA THR A 375 28.03 -18.98 -16.94
C THR A 375 28.63 -20.37 -16.68
N GLN A 376 28.36 -20.93 -15.50
CA GLN A 376 28.79 -22.28 -15.12
C GLN A 376 28.19 -23.33 -16.06
N LYS A 377 26.91 -23.21 -16.39
CA LYS A 377 26.23 -24.03 -17.39
C LYS A 377 26.96 -23.96 -18.74
N HIS A 378 27.32 -22.77 -19.23
CA HIS A 378 27.99 -22.66 -20.53
C HIS A 378 29.35 -23.36 -20.52
N LYS A 379 30.16 -23.13 -19.47
CA LYS A 379 31.43 -23.83 -19.27
C LYS A 379 31.25 -25.34 -19.25
N PHE A 380 30.28 -25.81 -18.51
CA PHE A 380 29.99 -27.23 -18.37
C PHE A 380 29.53 -27.87 -19.70
N SER A 381 28.72 -27.16 -20.50
CA SER A 381 28.36 -27.61 -21.85
C SER A 381 29.58 -27.74 -22.78
N GLN A 382 30.57 -26.85 -22.64
CA GLN A 382 31.83 -26.94 -23.38
C GLN A 382 32.67 -28.14 -22.92
N GLU A 383 32.78 -28.37 -21.61
CA GLU A 383 33.48 -29.54 -21.06
C GLU A 383 32.88 -30.85 -21.54
N LEU A 384 31.54 -30.97 -21.55
CA LEU A 384 30.84 -32.12 -22.12
C LEU A 384 31.14 -32.33 -23.61
N HIS A 385 31.25 -31.24 -24.38
CA HIS A 385 31.56 -31.30 -25.80
C HIS A 385 33.01 -31.79 -26.03
N GLU A 386 33.98 -31.22 -25.32
CA GLU A 386 35.38 -31.63 -25.41
C GLU A 386 35.58 -33.07 -24.93
N LEU A 387 34.86 -33.51 -23.90
CA LEU A 387 34.93 -34.88 -23.41
C LEU A 387 34.42 -35.89 -24.44
N ARG A 388 33.34 -35.58 -25.18
CA ARG A 388 32.88 -36.41 -26.32
C ARG A 388 33.89 -36.43 -27.46
N LYS A 389 34.60 -35.33 -27.70
CA LYS A 389 35.64 -35.24 -28.72
C LYS A 389 36.87 -36.09 -28.38
N LEU A 390 37.30 -36.07 -27.12
CA LEU A 390 38.41 -36.88 -26.62
C LEU A 390 38.05 -38.37 -26.50
N HIS A 391 36.79 -38.66 -26.17
CA HIS A 391 36.30 -40.03 -25.97
C HIS A 391 34.99 -40.28 -26.75
N PRO A 392 35.05 -40.51 -28.08
CA PRO A 392 33.86 -40.68 -28.92
C PRO A 392 32.93 -41.83 -28.53
N GLN A 393 33.43 -42.77 -27.73
CA GLN A 393 32.66 -43.92 -27.22
C GLN A 393 31.71 -43.51 -26.07
N LEU A 394 31.97 -42.40 -25.39
CA LEU A 394 31.10 -41.84 -24.36
C LEU A 394 29.91 -41.13 -25.02
N LYS A 395 28.79 -41.83 -25.14
CA LYS A 395 27.55 -41.31 -25.75
C LYS A 395 26.82 -40.32 -24.84
N LEU A 396 26.93 -40.51 -23.52
CA LEU A 396 26.33 -39.64 -22.49
C LEU A 396 24.81 -39.43 -22.66
N THR A 397 24.10 -40.46 -23.13
CA THR A 397 22.68 -40.40 -23.48
C THR A 397 21.77 -40.13 -22.29
N LYS A 398 22.20 -40.47 -21.06
CA LYS A 398 21.42 -40.21 -19.84
C LYS A 398 21.71 -38.84 -19.24
N LEU A 399 22.93 -38.36 -19.40
CA LEU A 399 23.41 -37.13 -18.78
C LEU A 399 22.99 -35.88 -19.57
N SER A 400 22.97 -35.97 -20.91
CA SER A 400 22.55 -34.87 -21.79
C SER A 400 21.11 -34.38 -21.53
N PRO A 401 20.08 -35.25 -21.40
CA PRO A 401 18.71 -34.81 -21.13
C PRO A 401 18.50 -34.28 -19.72
N VAL A 402 19.30 -34.73 -18.74
CA VAL A 402 19.25 -34.19 -17.37
C VAL A 402 19.77 -32.75 -17.37
N PHE A 403 20.90 -32.52 -18.04
CA PHE A 403 21.43 -31.17 -18.21
C PHE A 403 20.47 -30.22 -18.96
N GLN A 404 19.81 -30.71 -20.01
CA GLN A 404 18.82 -29.92 -20.75
C GLN A 404 17.62 -29.54 -19.87
N ARG A 405 17.12 -30.46 -19.03
CA ARG A 405 16.05 -30.15 -18.06
C ARG A 405 16.47 -29.09 -17.06
N HIS A 406 17.70 -29.17 -16.55
CA HIS A 406 18.23 -28.14 -15.66
C HIS A 406 18.36 -26.76 -16.34
N HIS A 407 18.59 -26.73 -17.65
CA HIS A 407 18.59 -25.48 -18.40
C HIS A 407 17.21 -24.84 -18.44
N GLU A 408 16.17 -25.61 -18.77
CA GLU A 408 14.79 -25.13 -18.83
C GLU A 408 14.33 -24.62 -17.47
N GLN A 409 14.68 -25.32 -16.39
CA GLN A 409 14.41 -24.89 -15.01
C GLN A 409 15.07 -23.55 -14.67
N LEU A 410 16.30 -23.30 -15.12
CA LEU A 410 17.00 -22.06 -14.81
C LEU A 410 16.34 -20.85 -15.49
N GLN A 411 15.84 -21.02 -16.72
CA GLN A 411 15.03 -19.99 -17.40
C GLN A 411 13.69 -19.76 -16.69
N GLU A 412 13.06 -20.83 -16.19
CA GLU A 412 11.85 -20.70 -15.38
C GLU A 412 12.13 -19.86 -14.11
N TYR A 413 13.24 -20.12 -13.42
CA TYR A 413 13.64 -19.39 -12.22
C TYR A 413 13.90 -17.91 -12.48
N GLU A 414 14.50 -17.54 -13.62
CA GLU A 414 14.66 -16.13 -14.01
C GLU A 414 13.31 -15.41 -14.14
N SER A 415 12.35 -16.04 -14.82
CA SER A 415 11.01 -15.47 -14.98
C SER A 415 10.28 -15.38 -13.63
N LEU A 416 10.49 -16.37 -12.76
CA LEU A 416 9.84 -16.48 -11.46
C LEU A 416 10.44 -15.53 -10.43
N ASN A 417 11.73 -15.19 -10.50
CA ASN A 417 12.43 -14.38 -9.51
C ASN A 417 11.79 -13.00 -9.29
N SER A 418 11.21 -12.43 -10.35
CA SER A 418 10.46 -11.16 -10.28
C SER A 418 9.16 -11.25 -9.48
N LYS A 419 8.56 -12.45 -9.39
CA LYS A 419 7.25 -12.71 -8.77
C LYS A 419 7.38 -13.42 -7.42
N ASP A 420 8.30 -14.36 -7.28
CA ASP A 420 8.49 -15.17 -6.08
C ASP A 420 9.98 -15.39 -5.75
N PRO A 421 10.70 -14.32 -5.35
CA PRO A 421 12.13 -14.40 -5.07
C PRO A 421 12.47 -15.35 -3.91
N MET A 422 11.57 -15.56 -2.95
CA MET A 422 11.83 -16.47 -1.82
C MET A 422 11.80 -17.94 -2.23
N ARG A 423 10.91 -18.32 -3.15
CA ARG A 423 10.90 -19.67 -3.72
C ARG A 423 12.14 -19.92 -4.56
N VAL A 424 12.51 -18.95 -5.39
CA VAL A 424 13.71 -19.03 -6.24
C VAL A 424 14.98 -19.20 -5.40
N GLU A 425 15.13 -18.48 -4.28
CA GLU A 425 16.28 -18.63 -3.39
C GLU A 425 16.45 -20.09 -2.90
N LYS A 426 15.35 -20.72 -2.45
CA LYS A 426 15.37 -22.13 -2.02
C LYS A 426 15.73 -23.07 -3.17
N GLN A 427 15.11 -22.88 -4.33
CA GLN A 427 15.30 -23.72 -5.50
C GLN A 427 16.71 -23.60 -6.07
N ILE A 428 17.34 -22.41 -6.06
CA ILE A 428 18.73 -22.23 -6.47
C ILE A 428 19.67 -23.05 -5.58
N GLN A 429 19.44 -23.12 -4.27
CA GLN A 429 20.30 -23.90 -3.36
C GLN A 429 20.21 -25.40 -3.61
N GLU A 430 19.01 -25.91 -3.89
CA GLU A 430 18.82 -27.32 -4.26
C GLU A 430 19.48 -27.61 -5.61
N TRP A 431 19.25 -26.75 -6.59
CA TRP A 431 19.82 -26.86 -7.92
C TRP A 431 21.36 -26.82 -7.90
N LEU A 432 21.98 -25.97 -7.07
CA LEU A 432 23.43 -25.94 -6.85
C LEU A 432 23.98 -27.28 -6.34
N LYS A 433 23.25 -27.96 -5.46
CA LYS A 433 23.66 -29.28 -4.95
C LYS A 433 23.62 -30.33 -6.05
N GLU A 434 22.56 -30.32 -6.87
CA GLU A 434 22.41 -31.22 -8.01
C GLU A 434 23.47 -30.97 -9.08
N LEU A 435 23.73 -29.70 -9.44
CA LEU A 435 24.78 -29.36 -10.39
C LEU A 435 26.15 -29.83 -9.91
N ARG A 436 26.51 -29.59 -8.63
CA ARG A 436 27.79 -30.08 -8.07
C ARG A 436 27.90 -31.60 -8.02
N LYS A 437 26.78 -32.33 -7.86
CA LYS A 437 26.77 -33.81 -7.98
C LYS A 437 27.11 -34.20 -9.41
N LEU A 438 26.43 -33.57 -10.37
CA LEU A 438 26.54 -33.87 -11.80
C LEU A 438 27.91 -33.46 -12.38
N GLU A 439 28.51 -32.36 -11.92
CA GLU A 439 29.88 -31.95 -12.25
C GLU A 439 30.92 -32.98 -11.79
N ARG A 440 30.80 -33.45 -10.54
CA ARG A 440 31.70 -34.49 -10.00
C ARG A 440 31.59 -35.79 -10.79
N GLU A 441 30.36 -36.18 -11.13
CA GLU A 441 30.11 -37.36 -11.95
C GLU A 441 30.84 -37.26 -13.29
N ILE A 442 30.73 -36.14 -14.01
CA ILE A 442 31.43 -35.98 -15.30
C ILE A 442 32.94 -35.91 -15.18
N GLN A 443 33.45 -35.18 -14.19
CA GLN A 443 34.89 -35.11 -13.98
C GLN A 443 35.49 -36.49 -13.67
N SER A 444 34.71 -37.39 -13.08
CA SER A 444 35.12 -38.77 -12.81
C SER A 444 35.05 -39.69 -14.04
N LEU A 445 34.21 -39.38 -15.05
CA LEU A 445 33.97 -40.28 -16.19
C LEU A 445 35.24 -40.67 -16.97
N PRO A 446 36.17 -39.76 -17.32
CA PRO A 446 37.39 -40.15 -18.04
C PRO A 446 38.24 -41.14 -17.26
N HIS A 447 38.34 -40.93 -15.93
CA HIS A 447 39.16 -41.76 -15.07
C HIS A 447 38.54 -43.15 -14.85
N LEU A 448 37.22 -43.20 -14.66
CA LEU A 448 36.46 -44.44 -14.59
C LEU A 448 36.51 -45.19 -15.91
N TRP A 449 36.36 -44.48 -17.03
CA TRP A 449 36.50 -45.08 -18.35
C TRP A 449 37.86 -45.75 -18.52
N LEU A 450 38.95 -45.05 -18.17
CA LEU A 450 40.31 -45.61 -18.24
C LEU A 450 40.45 -46.85 -17.35
N GLN A 451 40.02 -46.77 -16.10
CA GLN A 451 40.12 -47.85 -15.11
C GLN A 451 39.34 -49.11 -15.54
N PHE A 452 38.09 -48.95 -15.96
CA PHE A 452 37.25 -50.08 -16.34
C PHE A 452 37.58 -50.62 -17.73
N HIS A 453 37.93 -49.77 -18.68
CA HIS A 453 38.22 -50.20 -20.05
C HIS A 453 39.61 -50.83 -20.19
N GLN A 454 40.62 -50.34 -19.46
CA GLN A 454 42.00 -50.84 -19.56
C GLN A 454 42.31 -51.83 -18.44
N ASP A 455 42.38 -51.38 -17.19
CA ASP A 455 42.93 -52.17 -16.09
C ASP A 455 42.09 -53.42 -15.80
N LEU A 456 40.77 -53.24 -15.67
CA LEU A 456 39.87 -54.36 -15.38
C LEU A 456 39.75 -55.32 -16.56
N ARG A 457 39.82 -54.82 -17.79
CA ARG A 457 39.85 -55.68 -18.97
C ARG A 457 41.08 -56.57 -18.98
N GLN A 458 42.26 -56.01 -18.69
CA GLN A 458 43.50 -56.78 -18.58
C GLN A 458 43.41 -57.82 -17.47
N ARG A 459 42.82 -57.47 -16.32
CA ARG A 459 42.65 -58.39 -15.19
C ARG A 459 41.73 -59.57 -15.52
N ILE A 460 40.61 -59.32 -16.21
CA ILE A 460 39.68 -60.35 -16.68
C ILE A 460 40.35 -61.24 -17.74
N GLU A 461 41.11 -60.67 -18.68
CA GLU A 461 41.87 -61.47 -19.66
C GLU A 461 42.95 -62.33 -19.00
N GLY A 462 43.64 -61.82 -17.98
CA GLY A 462 44.58 -62.61 -17.18
C GLY A 462 43.90 -63.75 -16.41
N LEU A 463 42.67 -63.54 -15.93
CA LEU A 463 41.86 -64.62 -15.33
C LEU A 463 41.44 -65.66 -16.37
N LYS A 464 41.01 -65.24 -17.57
CA LYS A 464 40.69 -66.17 -18.67
C LYS A 464 41.89 -67.03 -19.06
N GLN A 465 43.09 -66.44 -19.12
CA GLN A 465 44.31 -67.19 -19.44
C GLN A 465 44.65 -68.21 -18.36
N ARG A 466 44.56 -67.84 -17.07
CA ARG A 466 44.75 -68.77 -15.94
C ARG A 466 43.70 -69.88 -15.93
N ALA A 467 42.44 -69.52 -16.21
CA ALA A 467 41.32 -70.44 -16.40
C ALA A 467 41.47 -71.38 -17.60
N ALA A 468 42.22 -71.01 -18.63
CA ALA A 468 42.52 -71.93 -19.74
C ALA A 468 43.61 -72.94 -19.37
N GLN A 469 44.53 -72.56 -18.47
CA GLN A 469 45.61 -73.42 -17.98
C GLN A 469 45.13 -74.40 -16.89
N LYS A 470 44.24 -73.97 -16.00
CA LYS A 470 43.57 -74.82 -15.00
C LYS A 470 42.24 -75.33 -15.56
N LYS A 471 41.97 -76.65 -15.53
CA LYS A 471 40.65 -77.18 -15.88
C LYS A 471 39.59 -76.66 -14.90
N LEU A 472 38.88 -75.58 -15.25
CA LEU A 472 37.82 -74.99 -14.43
C LEU A 472 36.65 -75.95 -14.24
N THR A 473 35.99 -75.85 -13.08
CA THR A 473 34.69 -76.49 -12.86
C THR A 473 33.58 -75.73 -13.60
N PRO A 474 32.45 -76.38 -13.94
CA PRO A 474 31.31 -75.70 -14.58
C PRO A 474 30.78 -74.50 -13.78
N ALA A 475 30.89 -74.52 -12.45
CA ALA A 475 30.51 -73.41 -11.59
C ALA A 475 31.43 -72.20 -11.77
N GLN A 476 32.75 -72.42 -11.81
CA GLN A 476 33.74 -71.37 -12.05
C GLN A 476 33.62 -70.76 -13.46
N THR A 477 33.32 -71.59 -14.47
CA THR A 477 33.05 -71.09 -15.82
C THR A 477 31.85 -70.14 -15.84
N ARG A 478 30.75 -70.48 -15.14
CA ARG A 478 29.58 -69.61 -15.01
C ARG A 478 29.91 -68.30 -14.29
N GLN A 479 30.65 -68.36 -13.18
CA GLN A 479 31.06 -67.16 -12.45
C GLN A 479 31.93 -66.23 -13.34
N LEU A 480 32.85 -66.80 -14.13
CA LEU A 480 33.67 -66.02 -15.07
C LEU A 480 32.83 -65.34 -16.17
N GLU A 481 31.80 -66.02 -16.69
CA GLU A 481 30.85 -65.45 -17.65
C GLU A 481 30.02 -64.32 -17.03
N GLU A 482 29.54 -64.49 -15.80
CA GLU A 482 28.81 -63.45 -15.06
C GLU A 482 29.68 -62.20 -14.81
N VAL A 483 30.94 -62.39 -14.43
CA VAL A 483 31.92 -61.30 -14.25
C VAL A 483 32.13 -60.53 -15.57
N GLN A 484 32.24 -61.23 -16.70
CA GLN A 484 32.35 -60.60 -18.02
C GLN A 484 31.08 -59.83 -18.40
N GLN A 485 29.90 -60.38 -18.12
CA GLN A 485 28.65 -59.71 -18.40
C GLN A 485 28.47 -58.46 -17.53
N LEU A 486 28.83 -58.53 -16.24
CA LEU A 486 28.83 -57.37 -15.35
C LEU A 486 29.81 -56.30 -15.81
N HIS A 487 31.02 -56.67 -16.23
CA HIS A 487 32.01 -55.74 -16.80
C HIS A 487 31.47 -55.03 -18.05
N LYS A 488 30.86 -55.77 -18.98
CA LYS A 488 30.21 -55.20 -20.17
C LYS A 488 29.07 -54.24 -19.79
N ASN A 489 28.25 -54.61 -18.81
CA ASN A 489 27.16 -53.77 -18.32
C ASN A 489 27.68 -52.48 -17.65
N ILE A 490 28.80 -52.56 -16.92
CA ILE A 490 29.47 -51.39 -16.32
C ILE A 490 30.00 -50.47 -17.40
N LEU A 491 30.72 -50.99 -18.40
CA LEU A 491 31.19 -50.18 -19.53
C LEU A 491 30.04 -49.49 -20.24
N GLN A 492 28.94 -50.20 -20.51
CA GLN A 492 27.75 -49.62 -21.10
C GLN A 492 27.12 -48.53 -20.20
N ALA A 493 27.13 -48.69 -18.88
CA ALA A 493 26.66 -47.66 -17.95
C ALA A 493 27.55 -46.41 -18.01
N ILE A 494 28.88 -46.57 -18.04
CA ILE A 494 29.84 -45.46 -18.18
C ILE A 494 29.67 -44.76 -19.53
N GLU A 495 29.57 -45.51 -20.64
CA GLU A 495 29.32 -44.96 -21.99
C GLU A 495 28.06 -44.10 -22.03
N ASN A 496 27.01 -44.53 -21.33
CA ASN A 496 25.74 -43.81 -21.29
C ASN A 496 25.72 -42.65 -20.28
N GLY A 497 26.72 -42.56 -19.40
CA GLY A 497 26.77 -41.62 -18.27
C GLY A 497 25.75 -41.94 -17.17
N ASP A 498 25.47 -43.22 -16.93
CA ASP A 498 24.53 -43.71 -15.91
C ASP A 498 25.28 -44.14 -14.64
N MET A 499 25.65 -43.14 -13.83
CA MET A 499 26.52 -43.32 -12.67
C MET A 499 25.87 -44.12 -11.54
N GLU A 500 24.56 -43.99 -11.36
CA GLU A 500 23.81 -44.77 -10.35
C GLU A 500 23.81 -46.25 -10.71
N ARG A 501 23.51 -46.59 -11.97
CA ARG A 501 23.59 -47.97 -12.44
C ARG A 501 25.01 -48.51 -12.38
N MET A 502 26.01 -47.69 -12.72
CA MET A 502 27.42 -48.08 -12.65
C MET A 502 27.82 -48.46 -11.22
N ASN A 503 27.49 -47.62 -10.23
CA ASN A 503 27.83 -47.88 -8.83
C ASN A 503 27.20 -49.19 -8.32
N HIS A 504 25.91 -49.42 -8.61
CA HIS A 504 25.24 -50.67 -8.24
C HIS A 504 25.86 -51.91 -8.89
N LEU A 505 26.24 -51.81 -10.17
CA LEU A 505 26.90 -52.92 -10.88
C LEU A 505 28.32 -53.16 -10.35
N ASN A 506 29.03 -52.10 -9.96
CA ASN A 506 30.41 -52.18 -9.48
C ASN A 506 30.51 -52.94 -8.15
N GLU A 507 29.56 -52.77 -7.24
CA GLU A 507 29.51 -53.54 -5.98
C GLU A 507 29.39 -55.05 -6.25
N SER A 508 28.43 -55.42 -7.10
CA SER A 508 28.20 -56.82 -7.50
C SER A 508 29.40 -57.40 -8.24
N PHE A 509 30.00 -56.61 -9.13
CA PHE A 509 31.18 -57.00 -9.90
C PHE A 509 32.38 -57.25 -8.99
N THR A 510 32.66 -56.34 -8.05
CA THR A 510 33.80 -56.43 -7.14
C THR A 510 33.71 -57.69 -6.27
N HIS A 511 32.54 -57.97 -5.70
CA HIS A 511 32.34 -59.16 -4.88
C HIS A 511 32.53 -60.46 -5.67
N ARG A 512 31.96 -60.55 -6.88
CA ARG A 512 32.10 -61.75 -7.73
C ARG A 512 33.51 -61.95 -8.25
N LEU A 513 34.20 -60.87 -8.62
CA LEU A 513 35.58 -60.91 -9.08
C LEU A 513 36.51 -61.42 -7.97
N GLN A 514 36.38 -60.90 -6.75
CA GLN A 514 37.19 -61.33 -5.60
C GLN A 514 36.94 -62.80 -5.25
N GLY A 515 35.68 -63.25 -5.26
CA GLY A 515 35.33 -64.66 -5.06
C GLY A 515 36.03 -65.55 -6.09
N LEU A 516 35.88 -65.23 -7.37
CA LEU A 516 36.49 -66.00 -8.45
C LEU A 516 38.02 -66.01 -8.39
N GLU A 517 38.65 -64.88 -8.04
CA GLU A 517 40.11 -64.79 -7.86
C GLU A 517 40.63 -65.62 -6.70
N SER A 518 39.82 -65.86 -5.67
CA SER A 518 40.20 -66.74 -4.56
C SER A 518 40.09 -68.23 -4.92
N GLU A 519 39.28 -68.57 -5.92
CA GLU A 519 39.04 -69.94 -6.38
C GLU A 519 39.99 -70.39 -7.51
N ILE A 520 40.50 -69.45 -8.34
CA ILE A 520 41.40 -69.70 -9.49
C ILE A 520 42.85 -69.40 -9.12
#